data_AF-A0A9E2FPI8-F1
#
_entry.id   AF-A0A9E2FPI8-F1
#
_cell.length_a   1.000
_cell.length_b   1.000
_cell.length_c   1.000
_cell.angle_alpha   90.00
_cell.angle_beta   90.00
_cell.angle_gamma   90.00
#
_symmetry.space_group_name_H-M   'P 1'
#
loop_
_entity.id
_entity.type
_entity.pdbx_description
1 polymer ?
#
loop_
_entity_poly.entity_id
_entity_poly.type
_entity_poly.pdbx_seq_one_letter_code
_entity_poly.pdbx_strand_id
1 'polypeptide(L)'
;MTLTTLHSPGMRVILAALVAICLAAGTRGETRVTLRLTASSTPASNDEVVTLPVSQTQFDQGETFYVELWASTIEDNGFASVYVDVAMNGAAVLIDGIASTDLFDLFASGTASNDRIDELGGSHLGPANCEDPVGVEPNWARIAVVEMHAEI
;
A
#
# COMPACT_ATOMS: atom_id res chain seq x y z
N MET A 1 -25.21 -44.78 -0.17
CA MET A 1 -24.57 -44.03 0.93
C MET A 1 -23.76 -42.94 0.26
N THR A 2 -24.39 -41.79 0.05
CA THR A 2 -23.81 -40.68 -0.72
C THR A 2 -22.99 -39.85 0.25
N LEU A 3 -21.67 -39.82 0.04
CA LEU A 3 -20.77 -38.99 0.84
C LEU A 3 -20.97 -37.54 0.41
N THR A 4 -21.77 -36.80 1.15
CA THR A 4 -21.86 -35.34 1.02
C THR A 4 -20.60 -34.76 1.65
N THR A 5 -19.64 -34.33 0.83
CA THR A 5 -18.55 -33.46 1.26
C THR A 5 -19.17 -32.15 1.75
N LEU A 6 -19.27 -31.98 3.07
CA LEU A 6 -19.51 -30.67 3.66
C LEU A 6 -18.32 -29.78 3.31
N HIS A 7 -18.53 -28.83 2.41
CA HIS A 7 -17.69 -27.64 2.32
C HIS A 7 -17.72 -26.97 3.70
N SER A 8 -16.57 -26.96 4.38
CA SER A 8 -16.35 -26.07 5.51
C SER A 8 -16.63 -24.64 5.02
N PRO A 9 -17.46 -23.83 5.71
CA PRO A 9 -17.52 -22.41 5.40
C PRO A 9 -16.09 -21.86 5.53
N GLY A 10 -15.59 -21.25 4.45
CA GLY A 10 -14.22 -20.73 4.36
C GLY A 10 -13.91 -19.87 5.58
N MET A 11 -12.77 -20.15 6.21
CA MET A 11 -12.24 -19.33 7.29
C MET A 11 -11.86 -17.98 6.66
N ARG A 12 -12.54 -16.92 7.11
CA ARG A 12 -12.31 -15.55 6.65
C ARG A 12 -11.32 -14.88 7.57
N VAL A 13 -10.20 -14.44 7.01
CA VAL A 13 -9.25 -13.57 7.72
C VAL A 13 -9.88 -12.19 7.79
N ILE A 14 -10.22 -11.75 8.99
CA ILE A 14 -10.70 -10.38 9.21
C ILE A 14 -9.46 -9.49 9.31
N LEU A 15 -9.18 -8.72 8.25
CA LEU A 15 -8.15 -7.69 8.19
C LEU A 15 -8.55 -6.44 8.99
N ALA A 16 -9.15 -6.61 10.18
CA ALA A 16 -9.60 -5.49 11.01
C ALA A 16 -8.46 -4.78 11.75
N ALA A 17 -7.23 -5.26 11.66
CA ALA A 17 -6.08 -4.59 12.23
C ALA A 17 -4.79 -5.08 11.56
N LEU A 18 -3.78 -4.23 11.56
CA LEU A 18 -2.38 -4.51 11.19
C LEU A 18 -2.00 -4.28 9.73
N VAL A 19 -2.34 -3.12 9.19
CA VAL A 19 -1.31 -2.37 8.48
C VAL A 19 -1.25 -0.97 9.07
N ALA A 20 -0.17 -0.67 9.80
CA ALA A 20 0.08 0.64 10.38
C ALA A 20 1.28 1.27 9.69
N ILE A 21 1.11 2.52 9.24
CA ILE A 21 2.22 3.31 8.74
C ILE A 21 2.93 3.91 9.94
N CYS A 22 4.19 3.52 10.16
CA CYS A 22 5.07 4.20 11.11
C CYS A 22 5.87 5.25 10.32
N LEU A 23 5.51 6.53 10.47
CA LEU A 23 6.30 7.62 9.87
C LEU A 23 7.38 8.10 10.83
N ALA A 24 8.61 8.20 10.35
CA ALA A 24 9.65 9.05 10.93
C ALA A 24 9.70 10.40 10.17
N ALA A 25 8.64 11.20 10.24
CA ALA A 25 8.66 12.56 9.67
C ALA A 25 9.09 13.59 10.72
N GLY A 26 10.17 14.33 10.46
CA GLY A 26 10.56 15.48 11.28
C GLY A 26 9.53 16.60 11.16
N THR A 27 8.65 16.75 12.15
CA THR A 27 7.56 17.73 12.09
C THR A 27 7.94 19.09 12.70
N ARG A 28 7.88 20.14 11.87
CA ARG A 28 7.54 21.49 12.32
C ARG A 28 6.56 22.11 11.32
N GLY A 29 5.27 22.08 11.66
CA GLY A 29 4.19 22.68 10.87
C GLY A 29 3.04 21.71 10.59
N GLU A 30 1.88 22.25 10.21
CA GLU A 30 0.66 21.53 9.80
C GLU A 30 0.99 20.28 8.98
N THR A 31 0.24 19.19 9.16
CA THR A 31 0.46 17.94 8.43
C THR A 31 0.23 18.16 6.93
N ARG A 32 1.31 18.46 6.21
CA ARG A 32 1.31 18.73 4.76
C ARG A 32 1.22 17.46 3.92
N VAL A 33 1.33 16.29 4.54
CA VAL A 33 1.40 14.98 3.86
C VAL A 33 0.42 14.03 4.51
N THR A 34 -0.45 13.45 3.69
CA THR A 34 -1.38 12.39 4.08
C THR A 34 -0.99 11.09 3.40
N LEU A 35 -0.91 10.01 4.19
CA LEU A 35 -0.69 8.67 3.68
C LEU A 35 -1.88 7.75 3.95
N ARG A 36 -2.13 6.82 3.04
CA ARG A 36 -3.17 5.80 3.15
C ARG A 36 -2.67 4.47 2.60
N LEU A 37 -3.18 3.40 3.20
CA LEU A 37 -3.04 2.05 2.67
C LEU A 37 -4.41 1.55 2.26
N THR A 38 -4.49 0.90 1.11
CA THR A 38 -5.71 0.24 0.63
C THR A 38 -5.42 -1.21 0.32
N ALA A 39 -6.23 -2.12 0.85
CA ALA A 39 -6.13 -3.55 0.57
C ALA A 39 -7.24 -3.97 -0.41
N SER A 40 -6.91 -4.68 -1.48
CA SER A 40 -7.88 -5.15 -2.49
C SER A 40 -7.39 -6.43 -3.15
N SER A 41 -8.31 -7.30 -3.58
CA SER A 41 -7.98 -8.50 -4.37
C SER A 41 -7.46 -8.20 -5.78
N THR A 42 -7.61 -6.95 -6.23
CA THR A 42 -7.03 -6.46 -7.49
C THR A 42 -6.38 -5.09 -7.27
N PRO A 43 -5.17 -4.83 -7.80
CA PRO A 43 -4.57 -3.50 -7.74
C PRO A 43 -5.43 -2.48 -8.48
N ALA A 44 -5.34 -1.22 -8.09
CA ALA A 44 -5.88 -0.10 -8.83
C ALA A 44 -5.28 -0.05 -10.25
N SER A 45 -6.07 0.41 -11.21
CA SER A 45 -5.67 0.49 -12.61
C SER A 45 -4.78 1.68 -12.93
N ASN A 46 -4.70 2.67 -12.02
CA ASN A 46 -3.97 3.92 -12.23
C ASN A 46 -3.11 4.22 -10.99
N ASP A 47 -1.98 4.88 -11.21
CA ASP A 47 -1.09 5.36 -10.13
C ASP A 47 -1.44 6.75 -9.62
N GLU A 48 -2.42 7.42 -10.22
CA GLU A 48 -2.95 8.68 -9.72
C GLU A 48 -4.48 8.67 -9.72
N VAL A 49 -5.09 9.03 -8.59
CA VAL A 49 -6.55 9.00 -8.41
C VAL A 49 -7.03 10.17 -7.56
N VAL A 50 -8.24 10.68 -7.85
CA VAL A 50 -8.93 11.66 -6.99
C VAL A 50 -9.67 10.98 -5.83
N THR A 51 -10.01 9.71 -5.99
CA THR A 51 -10.71 8.90 -4.99
C THR A 51 -9.99 7.58 -4.82
N LEU A 52 -9.55 7.30 -3.59
CA LEU A 52 -8.85 6.07 -3.26
C LEU A 52 -9.74 4.84 -3.50
N PRO A 53 -9.14 3.70 -3.88
CA PRO A 53 -9.83 2.42 -3.86
C PRO A 53 -10.43 2.13 -2.49
N VAL A 54 -11.63 1.53 -2.47
CA VAL A 54 -12.25 1.09 -1.22
C VAL A 54 -11.46 -0.12 -0.71
N SER A 55 -10.85 0.02 0.47
CA SER A 55 -10.17 -1.10 1.11
C SER A 55 -11.17 -2.18 1.49
N GLN A 56 -10.90 -3.40 1.04
CA GLN A 56 -11.51 -4.60 1.59
C GLN A 56 -10.93 -4.83 2.99
N THR A 57 -11.75 -5.41 3.88
CA THR A 57 -11.40 -5.67 5.28
C THR A 57 -11.40 -7.16 5.60
N GLN A 58 -11.62 -8.01 4.60
CA GLN A 58 -11.69 -9.45 4.74
C GLN A 58 -11.15 -10.10 3.46
N PHE A 59 -10.35 -11.13 3.65
CA PHE A 59 -9.83 -12.00 2.60
C PHE A 59 -10.01 -13.44 3.05
N ASP A 60 -10.31 -14.34 2.12
CA ASP A 60 -10.39 -15.76 2.45
C ASP A 60 -8.97 -16.28 2.73
N GLN A 61 -8.82 -17.23 3.66
CA GLN A 61 -7.51 -17.84 3.93
C GLN A 61 -6.93 -18.43 2.63
N GLY A 62 -5.66 -18.11 2.34
CA GLY A 62 -4.97 -18.52 1.12
C GLY A 62 -5.28 -17.64 -0.10
N GLU A 63 -6.04 -16.56 0.06
CA GLU A 63 -6.26 -15.57 -1.00
C GLU A 63 -5.05 -14.65 -1.13
N THR A 64 -4.62 -14.40 -2.37
CA THR A 64 -3.66 -13.33 -2.68
C THR A 64 -4.41 -11.99 -2.80
N PHE A 65 -3.88 -10.97 -2.17
CA PHE A 65 -4.39 -9.60 -2.22
C PHE A 65 -3.26 -8.60 -2.30
N TYR A 66 -3.60 -7.34 -2.54
CA TYR A 66 -2.65 -6.26 -2.78
C TYR A 66 -2.88 -5.13 -1.80
N VAL A 67 -1.81 -4.69 -1.15
CA VAL A 67 -1.79 -3.50 -0.32
C VAL A 67 -1.05 -2.39 -1.06
N GLU A 68 -1.73 -1.27 -1.26
CA GLU A 68 -1.19 -0.14 -2.00
C GLU A 68 -0.91 1.02 -1.05
N LEU A 69 0.28 1.59 -1.14
CA LEU A 69 0.64 2.82 -0.44
C LEU A 69 0.29 4.02 -1.30
N TRP A 70 -0.54 4.90 -0.77
CA TRP A 70 -0.97 6.14 -1.41
C TRP A 70 -0.54 7.35 -0.60
N ALA A 71 -0.12 8.41 -1.29
CA ALA A 71 0.26 9.68 -0.69
C ALA A 71 -0.48 10.86 -1.33
N SER A 72 -0.82 11.86 -0.53
CA SER A 72 -1.39 13.14 -0.98
C SER A 72 -0.83 14.30 -0.16
N THR A 73 -0.67 15.48 -0.75
CA THR A 73 -0.12 16.68 -0.11
C THR A 73 -0.85 17.94 -0.54
N ILE A 74 -0.95 18.92 0.36
CA ILE A 74 -1.44 20.27 0.03
C ILE A 74 -0.37 21.15 -0.62
N GLU A 75 0.87 20.67 -0.75
CA GLU A 75 1.96 21.44 -1.33
C GLU A 75 1.91 21.38 -2.86
N ASP A 76 1.97 22.55 -3.51
CA ASP A 76 1.83 22.68 -4.97
C ASP A 76 2.91 21.93 -5.78
N ASN A 77 4.04 21.58 -5.15
CA ASN A 77 5.13 20.87 -5.79
C ASN A 77 5.03 19.33 -5.69
N GLY A 78 4.02 18.80 -4.99
CA GLY A 78 3.82 17.36 -4.85
C GLY A 78 4.97 16.63 -4.17
N PHE A 79 5.10 15.34 -4.46
CA PHE A 79 6.18 14.50 -3.93
C PHE A 79 7.30 14.28 -4.93
N ALA A 80 8.53 14.46 -4.48
CA ALA A 80 9.73 13.98 -5.19
C ALA A 80 10.15 12.58 -4.73
N SER A 81 9.97 12.28 -3.44
CA SER A 81 10.29 10.97 -2.87
C SER A 81 9.38 10.66 -1.69
N VAL A 82 9.03 9.38 -1.53
CA VAL A 82 8.28 8.87 -0.39
C VAL A 82 8.87 7.52 0.01
N TYR A 83 9.24 7.40 1.29
CA TYR A 83 9.67 6.14 1.91
C TYR A 83 9.00 6.01 3.26
N VAL A 84 8.46 4.83 3.56
CA VAL A 84 7.71 4.59 4.78
C VAL A 84 7.98 3.20 5.34
N ASP A 85 7.95 3.10 6.67
CA ASP A 85 7.93 1.80 7.33
C ASP A 85 6.49 1.34 7.50
N VAL A 86 6.22 0.11 7.07
CA VAL A 86 4.90 -0.51 7.14
C VAL A 86 4.97 -1.66 8.13
N ALA A 87 4.23 -1.58 9.24
CA ALA A 87 4.12 -2.68 10.19
C ALA A 87 2.85 -3.49 9.96
N MET A 88 2.92 -4.82 10.11
CA MET A 88 1.81 -5.74 9.88
C MET A 88 1.83 -6.97 10.79
N ASN A 89 0.76 -7.77 10.77
CA ASN A 89 0.67 -9.01 11.54
C ASN A 89 1.23 -10.18 10.73
N GLY A 90 2.51 -10.49 10.92
CA GLY A 90 3.14 -11.62 10.23
C GLY A 90 2.56 -13.00 10.51
N ALA A 91 1.62 -13.14 11.45
CA ALA A 91 0.87 -14.37 11.65
C ALA A 91 -0.41 -14.45 10.79
N ALA A 92 -0.93 -13.32 10.31
CA ALA A 92 -2.17 -13.25 9.53
C ALA A 92 -1.93 -12.99 8.04
N VAL A 93 -0.71 -12.59 7.67
CA VAL A 93 -0.34 -12.28 6.28
C VAL A 93 1.11 -12.63 6.01
N LEU A 94 1.41 -13.05 4.78
CA LEU A 94 2.76 -13.14 4.22
C LEU A 94 2.93 -12.12 3.11
N ILE A 95 4.16 -11.64 2.91
CA ILE A 95 4.51 -10.77 1.79
C ILE A 95 5.10 -11.66 0.68
N ASP A 96 4.45 -11.66 -0.48
CA ASP A 96 4.90 -12.42 -1.65
C ASP A 96 5.80 -11.56 -2.55
N GLY A 97 5.52 -10.26 -2.61
CA GLY A 97 6.26 -9.33 -3.47
C GLY A 97 6.05 -7.87 -3.10
N ILE A 98 7.03 -7.05 -3.48
CA ILE A 98 6.96 -5.60 -3.45
C ILE A 98 7.23 -5.11 -4.86
N ALA A 99 6.35 -4.28 -5.39
CA ALA A 99 6.50 -3.64 -6.68
C ALA A 99 6.42 -2.12 -6.51
N SER A 100 7.38 -1.40 -7.09
CA SER A 100 7.24 0.04 -7.31
C SER A 100 6.21 0.31 -8.41
N THR A 101 5.58 1.48 -8.37
CA THR A 101 4.74 1.96 -9.46
C THR A 101 5.60 2.62 -10.54
N ASP A 102 5.05 2.78 -11.75
CA ASP A 102 5.74 3.51 -12.83
C ASP A 102 5.97 4.98 -12.46
N LEU A 103 5.20 5.50 -11.50
CA LEU A 103 5.31 6.88 -11.01
C LEU A 103 6.45 7.07 -10.01
N PHE A 104 6.83 6.03 -9.25
CA PHE A 104 7.87 6.08 -8.21
C PHE A 104 8.93 4.97 -8.40
N ASP A 105 9.34 4.73 -9.65
CA ASP A 105 10.27 3.65 -10.01
C ASP A 105 11.75 3.97 -9.72
N LEU A 106 12.10 5.25 -9.57
CA LEU A 106 13.47 5.68 -9.28
C LEU A 106 13.82 5.45 -7.83
N PHE A 107 14.96 4.79 -7.59
CA PHE A 107 15.41 4.44 -6.25
C PHE A 107 14.36 3.65 -5.44
N ALA A 108 13.58 2.82 -6.13
CA ALA A 108 12.62 1.92 -5.49
C ALA A 108 13.27 1.12 -4.35
N SER A 109 12.58 1.09 -3.21
CA SER A 109 13.03 0.47 -1.97
C SER A 109 11.89 -0.25 -1.25
N GLY A 110 12.26 -1.17 -0.39
CA GLY A 110 11.36 -1.97 0.43
C GLY A 110 12.02 -3.28 0.82
N THR A 111 12.39 -3.41 2.10
CA THR A 111 12.91 -4.68 2.63
C THR A 111 11.85 -5.35 3.49
N ALA A 112 11.29 -6.45 3.00
CA ALA A 112 10.28 -7.22 3.73
C ALA A 112 10.91 -8.09 4.83
N SER A 113 10.28 -8.11 6.00
CA SER A 113 10.37 -9.17 6.99
C SER A 113 8.96 -9.62 7.41
N ASN A 114 8.85 -10.64 8.26
CA ASN A 114 7.55 -11.26 8.57
C ASN A 114 6.49 -10.24 9.05
N ASP A 115 6.88 -9.22 9.81
CA ASP A 115 5.98 -8.27 10.47
C ASP A 115 6.14 -6.83 10.01
N ARG A 116 6.98 -6.56 9.00
CA ARG A 116 7.21 -5.19 8.51
C ARG A 116 7.81 -5.14 7.11
N ILE A 117 7.67 -3.98 6.48
CA ILE A 117 8.47 -3.55 5.35
C ILE A 117 9.22 -2.30 5.79
N ASP A 118 10.54 -2.34 5.67
CA ASP A 118 11.45 -1.25 5.96
C ASP A 118 11.66 -0.41 4.69
N GLU A 119 11.50 0.91 4.78
CA GLU A 119 11.75 1.87 3.70
C GLU A 119 10.99 1.56 2.39
N LEU A 120 9.70 1.26 2.47
CA LEU A 120 8.83 1.05 1.30
C LEU A 120 8.64 2.35 0.54
N GLY A 121 9.03 2.38 -0.73
CA GLY A 121 8.66 3.45 -1.65
C GLY A 121 9.68 3.71 -2.74
N GLY A 122 9.85 4.97 -3.12
CA GLY A 122 10.66 5.38 -4.25
C GLY A 122 10.61 6.88 -4.52
N SER A 123 11.04 7.28 -5.71
CA SER A 123 11.16 8.68 -6.13
C SER A 123 10.54 8.93 -7.50
N HIS A 124 9.99 10.13 -7.67
CA HIS A 124 9.49 10.69 -8.91
C HIS A 124 10.29 11.96 -9.23
N LEU A 125 10.86 12.04 -10.43
CA LEU A 125 11.56 13.26 -10.89
C LEU A 125 10.80 14.00 -12.00
N GLY A 126 9.73 13.40 -12.54
CA GLY A 126 8.99 13.91 -13.70
C GLY A 126 9.83 14.06 -14.97
N PRO A 127 9.21 14.44 -16.10
CA PRO A 127 9.96 14.97 -17.25
C PRO A 127 10.71 16.25 -16.85
N ALA A 128 11.90 16.44 -17.42
CA ALA A 128 12.90 17.48 -17.14
C ALA A 128 12.43 18.69 -16.30
N ASN A 129 13.02 18.83 -15.09
CA ASN A 129 12.92 19.96 -14.15
C ASN A 129 11.91 19.86 -12.99
N CYS A 130 11.42 18.67 -12.62
CA CYS A 130 10.46 18.51 -11.51
C CYS A 130 9.15 19.31 -11.72
N GLU A 131 8.75 19.52 -12.97
CA GLU A 131 7.57 20.32 -13.34
C GLU A 131 6.27 19.49 -13.38
N ASP A 132 6.32 18.25 -12.90
CA ASP A 132 5.20 17.31 -12.87
C ASP A 132 4.87 16.94 -11.42
N PRO A 133 4.11 17.80 -10.72
CA PRO A 133 3.81 17.60 -9.31
C PRO A 133 2.80 16.45 -9.16
N VAL A 134 3.18 15.42 -8.42
CA VAL A 134 2.35 14.22 -8.19
C VAL A 134 1.79 14.20 -6.77
N GLY A 135 0.54 13.75 -6.65
CA GLY A 135 -0.12 13.61 -5.35
C GLY A 135 -0.50 14.95 -4.70
N VAL A 136 -0.64 16.03 -5.48
CA VAL A 136 -1.17 17.31 -4.97
C VAL A 136 -2.68 17.20 -4.80
N GLU A 137 -3.22 17.60 -3.65
CA GLU A 137 -4.65 17.54 -3.37
C GLU A 137 -5.49 18.19 -4.49
N PRO A 138 -6.59 17.54 -4.93
CA PRO A 138 -7.22 16.35 -4.34
C PRO A 138 -6.66 15.01 -4.85
N ASN A 139 -5.58 15.01 -5.64
CA ASN A 139 -5.02 13.79 -6.20
C ASN A 139 -4.18 13.02 -5.18
N TRP A 140 -4.22 11.70 -5.31
CA TRP A 140 -3.40 10.74 -4.59
C TRP A 140 -2.48 10.05 -5.57
N ALA A 141 -1.21 9.91 -5.20
CA ALA A 141 -0.23 9.17 -5.96
C ALA A 141 0.05 7.81 -5.29
N ARG A 142 0.04 6.72 -6.07
CA ARG A 142 0.39 5.38 -5.62
C ARG A 142 1.91 5.26 -5.66
N ILE A 143 2.47 4.99 -4.49
CA ILE A 143 3.92 4.94 -4.28
C ILE A 143 4.44 3.52 -4.53
N ALA A 144 3.71 2.52 -4.02
CA ALA A 144 4.11 1.13 -4.11
C ALA A 144 2.90 0.20 -3.98
N VAL A 145 3.06 -1.02 -4.48
CA VAL A 145 2.13 -2.14 -4.34
C VAL A 145 2.84 -3.30 -3.67
N VAL A 146 2.22 -3.86 -2.65
CA VAL A 146 2.69 -5.05 -1.94
C VAL A 146 1.73 -6.18 -2.25
N GLU A 147 2.22 -7.25 -2.86
CA GLU A 147 1.48 -8.49 -3.03
C GLU A 147 1.60 -9.30 -1.74
N MET A 148 0.46 -9.73 -1.21
CA MET A 148 0.35 -10.41 0.07
C MET A 148 -0.51 -11.65 -0.03
N HIS A 149 -0.23 -12.63 0.82
CA HIS A 149 -1.01 -13.83 1.00
C HIS A 149 -1.72 -13.80 2.36
N ALA A 150 -3.04 -14.05 2.38
CA ALA A 150 -3.79 -14.12 3.62
C ALA A 150 -3.54 -15.45 4.34
N GLU A 151 -3.08 -15.38 5.59
CA GLU A 151 -2.78 -16.53 6.43
C GLU A 151 -3.73 -16.62 7.63
N ILE A 152 -3.96 -17.88 8.05
CA ILE A 152 -4.73 -18.29 9.25
C ILE A 152 -6.18 -17.78 9.32
#